data_AF-A0A0M4TQ64-F1
#
_entry.id   AF-A0A0M4TQ64-F1
#
_cell.length_a   1.000
_cell.length_b   1.000
_cell.length_c   1.000
_cell.angle_alpha   90.00
_cell.angle_beta   90.00
_cell.angle_gamma   90.00
#
_symmetry.space_group_name_H-M   'P 1'
#
loop_
_entity.id
_entity.type
_entity.pdbx_description
1 polymer ?
#
loop_
_entity_poly.entity_id
_entity_poly.type
_entity_poly.pdbx_seq_one_letter_code
_entity_poly.pdbx_strand_id
1 'polypeptide(L)' 'MEADFFVLYEGKWGILEVDGPSHKPESRVNEQERDRLFQHNGIGIIQRFTHSKCEQHPDDVVEEFLQIIKKIG' A
#
# COMPACT_ATOMS: atom_id res chain seq x y z
N MET A 1 5.34 11.76 6.11
CA MET A 1 5.70 11.00 4.90
C MET A 1 4.60 11.25 3.89
N GLU A 2 4.96 11.59 2.66
CA GLU A 2 4.00 11.76 1.56
C GLU A 2 3.81 10.39 0.90
N ALA A 3 2.58 10.02 0.56
CA ALA A 3 2.31 8.78 -0.14
C ALA A 3 2.77 8.89 -1.59
N ASP A 4 3.44 7.87 -2.12
CA ASP A 4 3.84 7.87 -3.53
C ASP A 4 2.60 7.80 -4.44
N PHE A 5 1.63 6.95 -4.10
CA PHE A 5 0.37 6.83 -4.83
C PHE A 5 -0.83 6.63 -3.92
N PHE A 6 -1.91 7.37 -4.20
CA PHE A 6 -3.22 7.21 -3.60
C PHE A 6 -4.21 6.70 -4.65
N VAL A 7 -4.81 5.53 -4.43
CA VAL A 7 -5.57 4.81 -5.45
C VAL A 7 -7.00 4.56 -4.96
N LEU A 8 -7.97 4.99 -5.77
CA LEU A 8 -9.37 4.58 -5.64
C LEU A 8 -9.68 3.50 -6.65
N TYR A 9 -10.05 2.32 -6.17
CA TYR A 9 -10.44 1.21 -7.03
C TYR A 9 -11.67 0.49 -6.47
N GLU A 10 -12.71 0.37 -7.29
CA GLU A 10 -13.99 -0.26 -6.92
C GLU A 10 -14.59 0.29 -5.61
N GLY A 11 -14.45 1.60 -5.38
CA GLY A 11 -14.95 2.28 -4.18
C GLY A 11 -14.08 2.11 -2.94
N LYS A 12 -12.92 1.45 -3.05
CA LYS A 12 -11.97 1.21 -1.97
C LYS A 12 -10.72 2.05 -2.17
N TRP A 13 -10.21 2.61 -1.08
CA TRP A 13 -8.97 3.39 -1.10
C TRP A 13 -7.78 2.54 -0.68
N GLY A 14 -6.65 2.71 -1.36
CA GLY A 14 -5.37 2.11 -1.00
C GLY A 14 -4.20 3.07 -1.26
N ILE A 15 -3.10 2.84 -0.55
CA ILE A 15 -1.83 3.54 -0.72
C ILE A 15 -0.81 2.56 -1.26
N LEU A 16 -0.12 2.94 -2.33
CA LEU A 16 1.04 2.21 -2.84
C LEU A 16 2.29 3.03 -2.56
N GLU A 17 3.25 2.41 -1.88
CA GLU A 17 4.54 3.02 -1.54
C GLU A 17 5.67 2.24 -2.21
N VAL A 18 6.70 2.96 -2.67
CA VAL A 18 7.89 2.38 -3.28
C VAL A 18 9.02 2.40 -2.26
N ASP A 19 9.39 1.22 -1.77
CA ASP A 19 10.49 1.05 -0.83
C ASP A 19 11.82 1.36 -1.53
N GLY A 20 12.34 2.56 -1.25
CA GLY A 20 13.73 2.92 -1.45
C GLY A 20 14.61 2.45 -0.28
N PRO A 21 15.94 2.31 -0.47
CA PRO A 21 16.88 1.78 0.52
C PRO A 21 16.97 2.55 1.85
N SER A 22 16.27 3.68 1.99
CA SER A 22 16.25 4.52 3.19
C SER A 22 14.97 4.38 4.03
N HIS A 23 13.96 3.65 3.55
CA HIS A 23 12.73 3.40 4.32
C HIS A 23 12.98 2.27 5.32
N LYS A 24 13.18 2.64 6.59
CA LYS A 24 13.31 1.68 7.69
C LYS A 24 11.97 0.97 7.86
N PRO A 25 11.96 -0.34 8.14
CA PRO A 25 10.73 -1.06 8.48
C PRO A 25 10.23 -0.48 9.80
N GLU A 26 9.30 0.47 9.75
CA GLU A 26 8.67 0.99 10.94
C GLU A 26 7.86 -0.12 11.59
N SER A 27 8.49 -0.71 12.61
CA SER A 27 7.98 -1.52 13.72
C SER A 27 6.52 -1.96 13.58
N ARG A 28 6.29 -3.28 13.54
CA ARG A 28 4.98 -3.98 13.57
C ARG A 28 3.90 -3.40 14.50
N VAL A 29 4.28 -2.62 15.51
CA VAL A 29 3.36 -1.90 16.42
C VAL A 29 2.61 -0.77 15.70
N ASN A 30 3.27 -0.07 14.77
CA ASN A 30 2.67 1.00 13.97
C ASN A 30 1.73 0.44 12.89
N GLU A 31 1.96 -0.80 12.41
CA GLU A 31 1.04 -1.50 11.50
C GLU A 31 -0.32 -1.77 12.16
N GLN A 32 -0.36 -2.31 13.38
CA GLN A 32 -1.62 -2.62 14.06
C GLN A 32 -2.45 -1.38 14.45
N GLU A 33 -1.80 -0.30 14.87
CA GLU A 33 -2.50 0.95 15.21
C GLU A 33 -3.01 1.67 13.96
N ARG A 34 -2.26 1.61 12.85
CA ARG A 34 -2.70 2.12 11.55
C ARG A 34 -3.84 1.30 10.98
N ASP A 35 -3.77 -0.03 10.99
CA ASP A 35 -4.84 -0.90 10.52
C ASP A 35 -6.17 -0.59 11.22
N ARG A 36 -6.13 -0.35 12.54
CA ARG A 36 -7.29 0.08 13.32
C ARG A 36 -7.78 1.49 12.95
N LEU A 37 -6.88 2.44 12.76
CA LEU A 37 -7.22 3.81 12.37
C LEU A 37 -7.84 3.87 10.96
N PHE A 38 -7.42 2.99 10.06
CA PHE A 38 -7.85 2.94 8.67
C PHE A 38 -9.14 2.16 8.46
N GLN A 39 -9.35 1.06 9.20
CA GLN A 39 -10.67 0.41 9.31
C GLN A 39 -11.76 1.38 9.78
N HIS A 40 -11.42 2.33 10.65
CA HIS A 40 -12.35 3.34 11.13
C HIS A 40 -12.64 4.46 10.11
N ASN A 41 -11.84 4.60 9.05
CA ASN A 41 -11.91 5.71 8.08
C ASN A 41 -12.10 5.26 6.61
N GLY A 42 -12.31 3.97 6.33
CA GLY A 42 -12.64 3.47 4.98
C GLY A 42 -11.47 3.41 3.98
N ILE A 43 -10.23 3.56 4.46
CA ILE A 43 -9.01 3.31 3.68
C ILE A 43 -8.53 1.91 4.04
N GLY A 44 -8.30 1.04 3.04
CA GLY A 44 -8.20 -0.40 3.29
C GLY A 44 -6.79 -0.95 3.42
N ILE A 45 -5.79 -0.34 2.76
CA ILE A 45 -4.46 -0.94 2.64
C ILE A 45 -3.36 0.07 2.34
N ILE A 46 -2.18 -0.16 2.89
CA ILE A 46 -0.91 0.41 2.43
C ILE A 46 -0.06 -0.77 1.98
N GLN A 47 0.31 -0.82 0.71
CA GLN A 47 1.19 -1.86 0.17
C GLN A 47 2.50 -1.24 -0.29
N ARG A 48 3.61 -1.81 0.18
CA ARG A 48 4.96 -1.45 -0.25
C ARG A 48 5.46 -2.41 -1.31
N PHE A 49 6.12 -1.87 -2.32
CA PHE A 49 6.84 -2.63 -3.34
C PHE A 49 8.28 -2.13 -3.42
N THR A 50 9.24 -3.02 -3.64
CA THR A 50 10.64 -2.61 -3.78
C THR A 50 10.82 -1.75 -5.03
N HIS A 51 11.72 -0.75 -4.96
CA HIS A 51 12.09 0.06 -6.14
C HIS A 51 12.39 -0.80 -7.38
N SER A 52 13.16 -1.88 -7.21
CA SER A 52 13.51 -2.80 -8.30
C SER A 52 12.30 -3.42 -8.98
N LYS A 53 11.25 -3.78 -8.22
CA LYS A 53 10.05 -4.41 -8.77
C LYS A 53 9.20 -3.39 -9.50
N CYS A 54 9.05 -2.18 -8.95
CA CYS A 54 8.36 -1.08 -9.62
C CYS A 54 9.03 -0.68 -10.94
N GLU A 55 10.37 -0.74 -11.00
CA GLU A 55 11.13 -0.40 -12.21
C GLU A 55 11.07 -1.52 -13.27
N GLN A 56 11.23 -2.78 -12.87
CA GLN A 56 11.34 -3.91 -13.80
C GLN A 56 10.00 -4.50 -14.21
N HIS A 57 9.00 -4.45 -13.32
CA HIS A 57 7.71 -5.12 -13.46
C HIS A 57 6.54 -4.22 -13.01
N PRO A 58 6.39 -3.01 -13.59
CA PRO A 58 5.38 -2.05 -13.16
C PRO A 58 3.94 -2.57 -13.33
N ASP A 59 3.66 -3.29 -14.41
CA ASP A 59 2.31 -3.84 -14.66
C ASP A 59 1.93 -4.89 -13.60
N ASP A 60 2.87 -5.77 -13.23
CA ASP A 60 2.67 -6.77 -12.18
C ASP A 60 2.42 -6.11 -10.81
N VAL A 61 3.12 -4.99 -10.53
CA VAL A 61 2.91 -4.20 -9.31
C VAL A 61 1.50 -3.63 -9.25
N VAL A 62 1.03 -3.04 -10.35
CA VAL A 62 -0.34 -2.49 -10.43
C VAL A 62 -1.35 -3.62 -10.30
N GLU A 63 -1.20 -4.71 -11.05
CA GLU A 63 -2.13 -5.84 -10.99
C GLU A 63 -2.20 -6.42 -9.58
N GLU A 64 -1.06 -6.73 -8.96
CA GLU A 64 -1.00 -7.25 -7.60
C GLU A 64 -1.67 -6.30 -6.61
N PHE A 65 -1.41 -5.00 -6.70
CA PHE A 65 -2.00 -4.01 -5.82
C PHE A 65 -3.53 -3.91 -5.98
N LEU A 66 -4.05 -3.92 -7.21
CA LEU A 66 -5.49 -3.91 -7.45
C LEU A 66 -6.15 -5.20 -6.95
N GLN A 67 -5.49 -6.35 -7.07
CA GLN A 67 -5.96 -7.62 -6.49
C GLN A 67 -5.99 -7.58 -4.97
N ILE A 68 -5.01 -6.95 -4.34
CA ILE A 68 -4.98 -6.69 -2.90
C ILE A 68 -6.19 -5.82 -2.50
N ILE A 69 -6.41 -4.70 -3.18
CA ILE A 69 -7.56 -3.82 -2.91
C ILE A 69 -8.89 -4.56 -3.07
N LYS A 70 -9.04 -5.38 -4.11
CA LYS A 70 -10.24 -6.19 -4.35
C LYS A 70 -10.57 -7.13 -3.21
N LYS A 71 -9.55 -7.77 -2.63
CA LYS A 71 -9.69 -8.74 -1.53
C LYS A 71 -10.05 -8.10 -0.19
N ILE A 72 -9.99 -6.78 -0.07
CA ILE A 72 -10.41 -6.08 1.15
C ILE A 72 -11.94 -6.12 1.19
N GLY A 73 -12.49 -7.06 1.95
CA GLY A 73 -13.91 -7.28 2.16
C GLY A 73 -14.15 -7.88 3.53
#